data_AF-A0A0P0Y933-F1
#
_entry.id   AF-A0A0P0Y933-F1
#
_cell.length_a   1.000
_cell.length_b   1.000
_cell.length_c   1.000
_cell.angle_alpha   90.00
_cell.angle_beta   90.00
_cell.angle_gamma   90.00
#
_symmetry.space_group_name_H-M   'P 1'
#
loop_
_entity.id
_entity.type
_entity.pdbx_description
1 polymer ?
#
loop_
_entity_poly.entity_id
_entity_poly.type
_entity_poly.pdbx_seq_one_letter_code
_entity_poly.pdbx_strand_id
1 'polypeptide(L)'
;MPIHPDALIWGSLLAACRAHGKVERAERVMRRRTTDADADAGDYVLMSNTYASNGRHGEAVKVRRQMRRNEIDKVPGCSLIEIDGVVNEFEAIPANSIR
;
A
#
# COMPACT_ATOMS: atom_id res chain seq x y z
N MET A 1 5.33 -16.24 16.46
CA MET A 1 4.37 -15.52 17.32
C MET A 1 3.21 -16.47 17.57
N PRO A 2 2.65 -16.57 18.79
CA PRO A 2 1.54 -17.49 19.09
C PRO A 2 0.18 -17.01 18.53
N ILE A 3 0.12 -15.78 18.01
CA ILE A 3 -1.07 -15.16 17.42
C ILE A 3 -0.78 -14.92 15.93
N HIS A 4 -1.79 -15.09 15.08
CA HIS A 4 -1.68 -14.75 13.66
C HIS A 4 -1.53 -13.22 13.51
N PRO A 5 -0.49 -12.70 12.83
CA PRO A 5 -0.34 -11.26 12.64
C PRO A 5 -1.46 -10.72 11.75
N ASP A 6 -2.02 -9.58 12.12
CA ASP A 6 -3.00 -8.88 11.28
C ASP A 6 -2.32 -8.03 10.20
N ALA A 7 -3.13 -7.43 9.33
CA ALA A 7 -2.67 -6.53 8.27
C ALA A 7 -1.82 -5.36 8.81
N LEU A 8 -2.12 -4.84 10.01
CA LEU A 8 -1.38 -3.75 10.62
C LEU A 8 0.04 -4.16 10.99
N ILE A 9 0.23 -5.35 11.58
CA ILE A 9 1.55 -5.89 11.92
C ILE A 9 2.36 -6.13 10.65
N TRP A 10 1.75 -6.73 9.62
CA TRP A 10 2.43 -6.97 8.35
C TRP A 10 2.83 -5.69 7.62
N GLY A 11 1.91 -4.72 7.55
CA GLY A 11 2.17 -3.40 6.98
C GLY A 11 3.29 -2.67 7.73
N SER A 12 3.31 -2.75 9.05
CA SER A 12 4.39 -2.18 9.88
C SER A 12 5.75 -2.82 9.58
N LEU A 13 5.80 -4.14 9.42
CA LEU A 13 7.03 -4.85 9.07
C LEU A 13 7.50 -4.49 7.64
N LEU A 14 6.61 -4.41 6.67
CA LEU A 14 6.93 -3.98 5.31
C LEU A 14 7.45 -2.53 5.29
N ALA A 15 6.79 -1.63 6.04
CA ALA A 15 7.22 -0.24 6.19
C ALA A 15 8.62 -0.14 6.81
N ALA A 16 8.93 -0.94 7.83
CA ALA A 16 10.26 -1.02 8.41
C ALA A 16 11.30 -1.58 7.43
N CYS A 17 10.95 -2.63 6.66
CA CYS A 17 11.84 -3.16 5.63
C CYS A 17 12.18 -2.09 4.57
N ARG A 18 11.18 -1.29 4.14
CA ARG A 18 11.39 -0.15 3.26
C ARG A 18 12.36 0.88 3.86
N ALA A 19 12.10 1.31 5.09
CA ALA A 19 12.89 2.34 5.78
C ALA A 19 14.36 1.95 5.93
N HIS A 20 14.66 0.65 6.06
CA HIS A 20 16.01 0.12 6.22
C HIS A 20 16.60 -0.52 4.96
N GLY A 21 15.96 -0.36 3.80
CA GLY A 21 16.44 -0.93 2.52
C GLY A 21 16.52 -2.47 2.51
N LYS A 22 15.72 -3.16 3.32
CA LYS A 22 15.73 -4.64 3.44
C LYS A 22 14.78 -5.28 2.42
N VAL A 23 15.12 -5.14 1.14
CA VAL A 23 14.25 -5.55 0.03
C VAL A 23 13.95 -7.06 0.05
N GLU A 24 14.94 -7.91 0.30
CA GLU A 24 14.75 -9.36 0.31
C GLU A 24 13.83 -9.83 1.45
N ARG A 25 13.84 -9.11 2.59
CA ARG A 25 12.93 -9.36 3.71
C ARG A 25 11.52 -8.92 3.35
N ALA A 26 11.36 -7.75 2.74
CA ALA A 26 10.07 -7.27 2.26
C ALA A 26 9.46 -8.25 1.24
N GLU A 27 10.26 -8.74 0.30
CA GLU A 27 9.82 -9.74 -0.68
C GLU A 27 9.38 -11.06 -0.03
N ARG A 28 10.07 -11.51 1.03
CA ARG A 28 9.65 -12.72 1.75
C ARG A 28 8.31 -12.52 2.46
N VAL A 29 8.10 -11.36 3.09
CA VAL A 29 6.84 -11.00 3.71
C VAL A 29 5.73 -10.93 2.66
N MET A 30 5.97 -10.24 1.54
CA MET A 30 4.98 -10.14 0.47
C MET A 30 4.63 -11.51 -0.13
N ARG A 31 5.62 -12.36 -0.39
CA ARG A 31 5.36 -13.73 -0.88
C ARG A 31 4.48 -14.52 0.06
N ARG A 32 4.75 -14.44 1.38
CA ARG A 32 3.92 -15.07 2.41
C ARG A 32 2.48 -14.56 2.31
N ARG A 33 2.30 -13.23 2.31
CA ARG A 33 1.00 -12.58 2.25
C ARG A 33 0.19 -12.99 1.01
N THR A 34 0.84 -12.95 -0.15
CA THR A 34 0.18 -13.35 -1.41
C THR A 34 -0.16 -14.84 -1.47
N THR A 35 0.62 -15.69 -0.80
CA THR A 35 0.36 -17.14 -0.72
C THR A 35 -0.85 -17.42 0.18
N ASP A 36 -0.94 -16.67 1.28
CA ASP A 36 -2.04 -16.76 2.26
C ASP A 36 -3.31 -15.99 1.78
N ALA A 37 -3.24 -15.35 0.60
CA ALA A 37 -4.31 -14.53 -0.01
C ALA A 37 -4.84 -13.41 0.91
N ASP A 38 -3.97 -12.87 1.79
CA ASP A 38 -4.32 -11.86 2.80
C ASP A 38 -3.69 -10.48 2.51
N ALA A 39 -2.97 -10.33 1.40
CA ALA A 39 -2.31 -9.10 1.00
C ALA A 39 -3.33 -8.01 0.62
N ASP A 40 -3.14 -6.80 1.15
CA ASP A 40 -4.00 -5.65 0.86
C ASP A 40 -3.31 -4.61 -0.04
N ALA A 41 -4.07 -3.60 -0.47
CA ALA A 41 -3.55 -2.53 -1.33
C ALA A 41 -2.35 -1.79 -0.70
N GLY A 42 -2.33 -1.66 0.63
CA GLY A 42 -1.24 -1.03 1.38
C GLY A 42 0.08 -1.77 1.20
N ASP A 43 0.06 -3.10 1.23
CA ASP A 43 1.27 -3.91 1.01
C ASP A 43 1.85 -3.73 -0.39
N TYR A 44 1.00 -3.75 -1.42
CA TYR A 44 1.46 -3.54 -2.79
C TYR A 44 2.06 -2.15 -2.97
N VAL A 45 1.46 -1.13 -2.35
CA VAL A 45 2.01 0.23 -2.32
C VAL A 45 3.37 0.23 -1.61
N LEU A 46 3.48 -0.41 -0.44
CA LEU A 46 4.73 -0.51 0.32
C LEU A 46 5.82 -1.25 -0.46
N MET A 47 5.49 -2.34 -1.16
CA MET A 47 6.43 -3.08 -2.01
C MET A 47 6.89 -2.26 -3.20
N SER A 48 5.96 -1.59 -3.89
CA SER A 48 6.32 -0.68 -4.98
C SER A 48 7.24 0.44 -4.50
N ASN A 49 6.97 1.01 -3.32
CA ASN A 49 7.80 2.06 -2.74
C ASN A 49 9.15 1.53 -2.28
N THR A 50 9.21 0.30 -1.76
CA THR A 50 10.45 -0.39 -1.39
C THR A 50 11.36 -0.59 -2.60
N TYR A 51 10.79 -1.04 -3.72
CA TYR A 51 11.56 -1.15 -4.95
C TYR A 51 12.03 0.22 -5.46
N ALA A 52 11.15 1.22 -5.51
CA ALA A 52 11.49 2.55 -6.00
C ALA A 52 12.59 3.23 -5.16
N SER A 53 12.52 3.14 -3.82
CA SER A 53 13.52 3.74 -2.93
C SER A 53 14.89 3.08 -3.01
N ASN A 54 14.98 1.87 -3.57
CA ASN A 54 16.24 1.13 -3.78
C ASN A 54 16.66 1.12 -5.26
N GLY A 55 16.16 2.06 -6.09
CA GLY A 55 16.52 2.19 -7.50
C GLY A 55 15.93 1.10 -8.42
N ARG A 56 15.14 0.18 -7.88
CA ARG A 56 14.49 -0.94 -8.61
C ARG A 56 13.19 -0.48 -9.27
N HIS A 57 13.24 0.59 -10.07
CA HIS A 57 12.06 1.22 -10.65
C HIS A 57 11.25 0.30 -11.58
N GLY A 58 11.93 -0.63 -12.27
CA GLY A 58 11.26 -1.62 -13.11
C GLY A 58 10.31 -2.52 -12.32
N GLU A 59 10.76 -3.02 -11.17
CA GLU A 59 9.93 -3.81 -10.25
C GLU A 59 8.82 -2.99 -9.62
N ALA A 60 9.10 -1.73 -9.24
CA ALA A 60 8.06 -0.83 -8.75
C ALA A 60 6.92 -0.66 -9.75
N VAL A 61 7.24 -0.44 -11.03
CA VAL A 61 6.24 -0.33 -12.11
C VAL A 61 5.49 -1.65 -12.31
N LYS A 62 6.18 -2.81 -12.24
CA LYS A 62 5.54 -4.12 -12.32
C LYS A 62 4.50 -4.31 -11.21
N VAL A 63 4.83 -3.96 -9.97
CA VAL A 63 3.88 -4.01 -8.84
C VAL A 63 2.66 -3.11 -9.09
N ARG A 64 2.86 -1.85 -9.53
CA ARG A 64 1.73 -0.95 -9.84
C ARG A 64 0.90 -1.39 -11.06
N ARG A 65 1.49 -2.12 -12.01
CA ARG A 65 0.74 -2.74 -13.12
C ARG A 65 -0.06 -3.94 -12.64
N GLN A 66 0.51 -4.75 -11.75
CA GLN A 66 -0.20 -5.88 -11.13
C GLN A 66 -1.41 -5.39 -10.33
N MET A 67 -1.26 -4.33 -9.52
CA MET A 67 -2.37 -3.72 -8.79
C MET A 67 -3.53 -3.37 -9.73
N ARG A 68 -3.24 -2.66 -10.83
CA ARG A 68 -4.26 -2.28 -11.83
C ARG A 68 -4.91 -3.48 -12.51
N ARG A 69 -4.15 -4.52 -12.83
CA ARG A 69 -4.67 -5.75 -13.46
C ARG A 69 -5.58 -6.55 -12.52
N ASN A 70 -5.30 -6.47 -11.22
CA ASN A 70 -6.02 -7.20 -10.19
C ASN A 70 -7.09 -6.32 -9.51
N GLU A 71 -7.38 -5.12 -10.04
CA GLU A 71 -8.36 -4.18 -9.49
C GLU A 71 -8.11 -3.85 -8.00
N ILE A 72 -6.83 -3.76 -7.63
CA ILE A 72 -6.39 -3.41 -6.28
C ILE A 72 -6.17 -1.91 -6.20
N ASP A 73 -7.13 -1.21 -5.63
CA ASP A 73 -7.06 0.23 -5.39
C ASP A 73 -6.70 0.56 -3.95
N LYS A 74 -5.87 1.60 -3.78
CA LYS A 74 -5.64 2.17 -2.45
C LYS A 74 -6.90 2.93 -2.03
N VAL A 75 -7.25 2.87 -0.75
CA VAL A 75 -8.29 3.74 -0.20
C VAL A 75 -7.85 5.21 -0.36
N PRO A 76 -8.68 6.07 -0.95
CA PRO A 76 -8.40 7.49 -1.05
C PRO A 76 -8.34 8.14 0.34
N GLY A 77 -7.54 9.20 0.47
CA GLY A 77 -7.51 9.96 1.71
C GLY A 77 -8.69 10.92 1.75
N CYS A 78 -9.38 10.99 2.87
CA CYS A 78 -10.46 11.96 3.09
C CYS A 78 -10.08 12.94 4.20
N SER A 79 -10.54 14.18 4.09
CA SER A 79 -10.58 15.15 5.19
C SER A 79 -11.99 15.70 5.35
N LEU A 80 -12.28 16.16 6.57
CA LEU A 80 -13.60 16.68 6.95
C LEU A 80 -13.39 18.05 7.61
N ILE A 81 -14.24 19.01 7.27
CA ILE A 81 -14.37 20.28 8.01
C ILE A 81 -15.83 20.52 8.36
N GLU A 82 -16.08 21.20 9.47
CA GLU A 82 -17.42 21.62 9.85
C GLU A 82 -17.51 23.15 9.81
N ILE A 83 -18.51 23.67 9.11
CA ILE A 83 -18.79 25.11 9.01
C ILE A 83 -20.28 25.29 9.32
N ASP A 84 -20.60 26.09 10.33
CA ASP A 84 -21.98 26.42 10.71
C ASP A 84 -22.90 25.19 10.88
N GLY A 85 -22.36 24.11 11.46
CA GLY A 85 -23.08 22.84 11.67
C GLY A 85 -23.17 21.93 10.44
N VAL A 86 -22.56 22.31 9.32
CA VAL A 86 -22.51 21.51 8.09
C VAL A 86 -21.14 20.88 7.92
N VAL A 87 -21.11 19.55 7.87
CA VAL A 87 -19.90 18.77 7.59
C VAL A 87 -19.66 18.71 6.09
N ASN A 88 -18.47 19.14 5.66
CA ASN A 88 -18.00 19.09 4.28
C ASN A 88 -16.84 18.10 4.19
N GLU A 89 -16.95 17.13 3.27
CA GLU A 89 -15.93 16.12 3.01
C GLU A 89 -15.12 16.44 1.76
N PHE A 90 -13.81 16.22 1.83
CA PHE A 90 -12.89 16.33 0.69
C PHE A 90 -12.17 15.01 0.51
N GLU A 91 -12.41 14.35 -0.62
CA GLU A 91 -11.80 13.08 -0.97
C GLU A 91 -10.69 13.27 -2.01
N ALA A 92 -9.56 12.62 -1.79
CA ALA A 92 -8.45 12.61 -2.73
C ALA A 92 -8.75 11.68 -3.92
N ILE A 93 -9.37 12.23 -4.95
CA ILE A 93 -9.65 11.51 -6.20
C ILE A 93 -8.41 11.45 -7.12
N PRO A 94 -8.20 10.37 -7.87
CA PRO A 94 -7.16 10.32 -8.90
C PRO A 94 -7.37 11.44 -9.92
N ALA A 95 -6.27 12.09 -10.36
CA ALA A 95 -6.33 13.23 -11.29
C ALA A 95 -7.15 12.96 -12.57
N ASN A 96 -7.17 11.71 -13.04
CA ASN A 96 -7.93 11.31 -14.23
C ASN A 96 -9.43 11.09 -13.98
N SER A 97 -9.94 11.30 -12.76
CA SER A 97 -11.34 11.13 -12.40
C SER A 97 -12.15 12.43 -12.49
N ILE A 98 -11.48 13.57 -12.66
CA ILE A 98 -12.12 14.87 -12.86
C ILE A 98 -12.62 14.90 -14.32
N ARG A 99 -13.94 14.88 -14.49
CA ARG A 99 -14.61 15.08 -15.79
C ARG A 99 -14.85 16.56 -16.05
#